data_AF-A0A7J7GFJ2-F1
#
_entry.id   AF-A0A7J7GFJ2-F1
#
_cell.length_a   1.000
_cell.length_b   1.000
_cell.length_c   1.000
_cell.angle_alpha   90.00
_cell.angle_beta   90.00
_cell.angle_gamma   90.00
#
_symmetry.space_group_name_H-M   'P 1'
#
loop_
_entity.id
_entity.type
_entity.pdbx_description
1 polymer ?
#
loop_
_entity_poly.entity_id
_entity_poly.type
_entity_poly.pdbx_seq_one_letter_code
_entity_poly.pdbx_strand_id
1 'polypeptide(L)'
;MLMPKLNYLQDLGFSYEEVLRSPGLLTFSISNNFGPKVEYFLKEMNGDLAELKRFRQYFSFSLEGKIKPRHQLLVENGLSLSLPQMLKVSDGEFNAR
;
A
#
# COMPACT_ATOMS: atom_id res chain seq x y z
N MET A 1 -0.30 -17.43 14.27
CA MET A 1 -0.44 -18.40 13.17
C MET A 1 0.04 -17.72 11.88
N LEU A 2 1.17 -18.15 11.31
CA LEU A 2 1.82 -17.48 10.16
C LEU A 2 1.14 -17.82 8.82
N MET A 3 0.56 -19.02 8.73
CA MET A 3 -0.05 -19.57 7.53
C MET A 3 -1.15 -18.69 6.89
N PRO A 4 -2.10 -18.09 7.65
CA PRO A 4 -3.12 -17.24 7.04
C PRO A 4 -2.54 -16.01 6.33
N LYS A 5 -1.47 -15.41 6.87
CA LYS A 5 -0.83 -14.23 6.27
C LYS A 5 -0.04 -14.61 5.02
N LEU A 6 0.64 -15.76 5.06
CA LEU A 6 1.35 -16.28 3.91
C LEU A 6 0.39 -16.55 2.75
N ASN A 7 -0.69 -17.30 3.00
CA ASN A 7 -1.70 -17.61 1.98
C ASN A 7 -2.29 -16.33 1.38
N TYR A 8 -2.66 -15.37 2.23
CA TYR A 8 -3.20 -14.10 1.76
C TYR A 8 -2.21 -13.33 0.88
N LEU A 9 -0.91 -13.29 1.24
CA LEU A 9 0.11 -12.66 0.40
C LEU A 9 0.29 -13.41 -0.92
N GLN A 10 0.17 -14.74 -0.94
CA GLN A 10 0.19 -15.52 -2.17
C GLN A 10 -1.01 -15.23 -3.07
N ASP A 11 -2.20 -15.03 -2.50
CA ASP A 11 -3.40 -14.61 -3.23
C ASP A 11 -3.25 -13.21 -3.83
N LEU A 12 -2.46 -12.33 -3.19
CA LEU A 12 -2.03 -11.05 -3.77
C LEU A 12 -0.91 -11.18 -4.82
N GLY A 13 -0.48 -12.40 -5.14
CA GLY A 13 0.52 -12.70 -6.15
C GLY A 13 1.97 -12.67 -5.67
N PHE A 14 2.24 -12.63 -4.36
CA PHE A 14 3.60 -12.75 -3.84
C PHE A 14 4.07 -14.21 -3.89
N SER A 15 5.29 -14.46 -4.36
CA SER A 15 5.92 -15.76 -4.23
C SER A 15 6.37 -16.01 -2.79
N TYR A 16 6.56 -17.28 -2.44
CA TYR A 16 7.10 -17.65 -1.13
C TYR A 16 8.46 -16.97 -0.84
N GLU A 17 9.35 -16.93 -1.84
CA GLU A 17 10.64 -16.23 -1.69
C GLU A 17 10.48 -14.72 -1.49
N GLU A 18 9.52 -14.09 -2.16
CA GLU A 18 9.26 -12.66 -2.00
C GLU A 18 8.80 -12.33 -0.57
N VAL A 19 7.98 -13.19 0.02
CA VAL A 19 7.54 -13.07 1.42
C VAL A 19 8.71 -13.27 2.38
N LEU A 20 9.57 -14.27 2.14
CA LEU A 20 10.77 -14.50 2.96
C LEU A 20 11.77 -13.33 2.91
N ARG A 21 11.89 -12.65 1.76
CA ARG A 21 12.71 -11.43 1.62
C ARG A 21 12.07 -10.20 2.26
N SER A 22 10.84 -10.29 2.78
CA SER A 22 10.13 -9.20 3.43
C SER A 22 9.35 -9.68 4.65
N PRO A 23 10.04 -10.23 5.68
CA PRO A 23 9.39 -10.82 6.85
C PRO A 23 8.54 -9.80 7.61
N GLY A 24 8.85 -8.50 7.49
CA GLY A 24 8.06 -7.41 8.04
C GLY A 24 6.58 -7.40 7.60
N LEU A 25 6.27 -7.90 6.39
CA LEU A 25 4.89 -8.03 5.92
C LEU A 25 4.06 -8.94 6.84
N LEU A 26 4.69 -9.96 7.42
CA LEU A 26 4.02 -10.92 8.29
C LEU A 26 3.66 -10.33 9.66
N THR A 27 4.08 -9.10 9.95
CA THR A 27 3.68 -8.39 11.17
C THR A 27 2.29 -7.75 11.04
N PHE A 28 1.87 -7.37 9.83
CA PHE A 28 0.60 -6.70 9.60
C PHE A 28 -0.61 -7.64 9.76
N SER A 29 -1.76 -7.06 10.12
CA SER A 29 -3.04 -7.77 10.21
C SER A 29 -3.69 -7.85 8.82
N ILE A 30 -4.35 -8.97 8.52
CA ILE A 30 -5.12 -9.11 7.29
C ILE A 30 -6.32 -8.17 7.33
N SER A 31 -7.19 -8.33 8.34
CA SER A 31 -8.45 -7.57 8.46
C SER A 31 -8.24 -6.09 8.70
N ASN A 32 -7.19 -5.71 9.44
CA ASN A 32 -7.01 -4.33 9.90
C ASN A 32 -5.94 -3.55 9.12
N ASN A 33 -5.19 -4.21 8.22
CA ASN A 33 -4.16 -3.54 7.43
C ASN A 33 -4.22 -3.96 5.96
N PHE A 34 -3.99 -5.23 5.63
CA PHE A 34 -3.91 -5.65 4.24
C PHE A 34 -5.24 -5.46 3.49
N GLY A 35 -6.33 -6.04 3.99
CA GLY A 35 -7.64 -6.01 3.36
C GLY A 35 -8.09 -4.58 2.99
N PRO A 36 -8.25 -3.67 3.96
CA PRO A 36 -8.73 -2.32 3.66
C PRO A 36 -7.78 -1.52 2.77
N LYS A 37 -6.45 -1.72 2.88
CA LYS A 37 -5.48 -0.99 2.05
C LYS A 37 -5.41 -1.51 0.62
N VAL A 38 -5.49 -2.83 0.42
CA VAL A 38 -5.57 -3.45 -0.92
C VAL A 38 -6.87 -3.04 -1.59
N GLU A 39 -7.99 -3.13 -0.87
CA GLU A 39 -9.29 -2.74 -1.42
C GLU A 39 -9.29 -1.29 -1.89
N TYR A 40 -8.81 -0.36 -1.04
CA TYR A 40 -8.71 1.05 -1.41
C TYR A 40 -7.80 1.25 -2.62
N PHE A 41 -6.65 0.59 -2.64
CA PHE A 41 -5.69 0.76 -3.74
C PHE A 41 -6.26 0.30 -5.09
N LEU A 42 -6.93 -0.86 -5.11
CA LEU A 42 -7.46 -1.43 -6.34
C LEU A 42 -8.75 -0.73 -6.80
N LYS A 43 -9.65 -0.39 -5.88
CA LYS A 43 -10.98 0.15 -6.21
C LYS A 43 -11.01 1.67 -6.35
N GLU A 44 -10.30 2.38 -5.48
CA GLU A 44 -10.38 3.84 -5.40
C GLU A 44 -9.20 4.52 -6.11
N MET A 45 -7.99 3.97 -5.96
CA MET A 45 -6.80 4.52 -6.60
C MET A 45 -6.54 3.97 -8.01
N ASN A 46 -7.36 3.01 -8.47
CA ASN A 46 -7.19 2.30 -9.75
C ASN A 46 -5.78 1.69 -9.94
N GLY A 47 -5.15 1.27 -8.85
CA GLY A 47 -3.82 0.65 -8.86
C GLY A 47 -3.86 -0.84 -9.18
N ASP A 48 -2.68 -1.46 -9.27
CA ASP A 48 -2.53 -2.90 -9.53
C ASP A 48 -1.67 -3.66 -8.50
N LEU A 49 -1.86 -4.97 -8.42
CA LEU A 49 -1.10 -5.81 -7.47
C LEU A 49 0.41 -5.78 -7.73
N ALA A 50 0.85 -5.55 -8.97
CA ALA A 50 2.27 -5.49 -9.30
C ALA A 50 2.95 -4.26 -8.69
N GLU A 51 2.27 -3.12 -8.62
CA GLU A 51 2.75 -1.93 -7.93
C GLU A 51 2.86 -2.16 -6.42
N LEU A 52 1.87 -2.81 -5.79
CA LEU A 52 1.95 -3.19 -4.37
C LEU A 52 3.13 -4.11 -4.08
N LYS A 53 3.43 -5.04 -4.99
CA LYS A 53 4.61 -5.92 -4.88
C LYS A 53 5.92 -5.16 -4.98
N ARG A 54 6.01 -4.17 -5.89
CA ARG A 54 7.18 -3.30 -6.04
C ARG A 54 7.33 -2.34 -4.85
N PHE A 55 6.22 -1.88 -4.28
CA PHE A 55 6.17 -0.91 -3.19
C PHE A 55 5.50 -1.46 -1.93
N ARG A 56 6.07 -2.52 -1.36
CA ARG A 56 5.58 -3.21 -0.16
C ARG A 56 5.43 -2.30 1.07
N GLN A 57 6.18 -1.20 1.09
CA GLN A 57 6.12 -0.15 2.12
C GLN A 57 4.75 0.54 2.17
N TYR A 58 3.92 0.41 1.13
CA TYR A 58 2.53 0.85 1.16
C TYR A 58 1.80 0.44 2.44
N PHE A 59 1.99 -0.81 2.87
CA PHE A 59 1.33 -1.37 4.06
C PHE A 59 1.79 -0.77 5.40
N SER A 60 2.92 -0.05 5.43
CA SER A 60 3.36 0.66 6.65
C SER A 60 2.75 2.06 6.80
N PHE A 61 2.17 2.65 5.76
CA PHE A 61 1.55 3.98 5.85
C PHE A 61 0.12 3.91 6.37
N SER A 62 -0.32 4.89 7.17
CA SER A 62 -1.71 4.96 7.65
C SER A 62 -2.68 5.12 6.49
N LEU A 63 -3.74 4.30 6.44
CA LEU A 63 -4.78 4.41 5.41
C LEU A 63 -5.52 5.75 5.54
N GLU A 64 -6.09 5.99 6.73
CA GLU A 64 -6.86 7.20 7.02
C GLU A 64 -5.96 8.43 7.21
N GLY A 65 -4.77 8.25 7.76
CA GLY A 65 -3.91 9.38 8.13
C GLY A 65 -2.95 9.86 7.03
N LYS A 66 -2.75 9.06 5.96
CA LYS A 66 -1.77 9.41 4.92
C LYS A 66 -2.19 9.01 3.51
N ILE A 67 -2.61 7.77 3.29
CA ILE A 67 -2.93 7.28 1.95
C ILE A 67 -4.15 8.02 1.39
N LYS A 68 -5.29 7.97 2.10
CA LYS A 68 -6.53 8.61 1.66
C LYS A 68 -6.41 10.13 1.48
N PRO A 69 -5.90 10.90 2.46
CA PRO A 69 -5.82 12.35 2.32
C PRO A 69 -4.94 12.78 1.13
N ARG A 70 -3.82 12.09 0.90
CA ARG A 70 -2.92 12.41 -0.21
C ARG A 70 -3.52 12.03 -1.56
N HIS A 71 -4.16 10.87 -1.66
CA HIS A 71 -4.85 10.46 -2.88
C HIS A 71 -5.98 11.45 -3.24
N GLN A 72 -6.82 11.80 -2.27
CA GLN A 72 -7.93 12.74 -2.47
C GLN A 72 -7.43 14.11 -2.96
N LEU A 73 -6.37 14.65 -2.33
CA LEU A 73 -5.78 15.91 -2.77
C LEU A 73 -5.29 15.84 -4.22
N LEU A 74 -4.64 14.74 -4.62
CA LEU A 74 -4.18 14.56 -6.01
C LEU A 74 -5.36 14.51 -6.99
N VAL A 75 -6.42 13.77 -6.67
CA VAL A 75 -7.63 13.67 -7.49
C VAL A 75 -8.31 15.04 -7.65
N GLU A 76 -8.45 15.80 -6.57
CA GLU A 76 -9.04 17.15 -6.59
C GLU A 76 -8.26 18.12 -7.49
N ASN A 77 -6.93 17.94 -7.58
CA ASN A 77 -6.06 18.73 -8.44
C ASN A 77 -5.86 18.11 -9.84
N GLY A 78 -6.50 16.99 -10.17
CA GLY A 78 -6.33 16.28 -11.44
C GLY A 78 -4.92 15.71 -11.64
N LEU A 79 -4.18 15.48 -10.56
CA LEU A 79 -2.82 14.96 -10.57
C LEU A 79 -2.80 13.45 -10.29
N SER A 80 -1.74 12.80 -10.77
CA SER A 80 -1.45 11.40 -10.45
C SER A 80 0.04 11.24 -10.17
N LEU A 81 0.38 10.51 -9.11
CA LEU A 81 1.75 10.22 -8.70
C LEU A 81 1.89 8.73 -8.42
N SER A 82 3.08 8.19 -8.66
CA SER A 82 3.41 6.83 -8.21
C SER A 82 3.37 6.72 -6.68
N LEU A 83 3.13 5.52 -6.13
CA LEU A 83 3.10 5.32 -4.68
C LEU A 83 4.34 5.87 -3.94
N PRO A 84 5.60 5.68 -4.42
CA PRO A 84 6.77 6.23 -3.74
C PRO A 84 6.78 7.76 -3.71
N GLN A 85 6.42 8.42 -4.81
CA GLN A 85 6.35 9.89 -4.88
C GLN A 85 5.24 10.42 -3.98
N MET A 86 4.10 9.73 -3.93
CA MET A 86 2.97 10.11 -3.09
C MET A 86 3.25 9.89 -1.61
N LEU A 87 3.98 8.84 -1.20
CA LEU A 87 4.00 8.39 0.21
C LEU A 87 5.34 8.53 0.94
N LYS A 88 6.49 8.50 0.26
CA LYS A 88 7.80 8.58 0.93
C LYS A 88 8.15 9.98 1.41
N VAL A 89 7.69 11.00 0.70
CA VAL A 89 8.02 12.39 0.99
C VAL A 89 7.33 12.87 2.27
N SER A 90 7.92 13.86 2.94
CA SER A 90 7.33 14.49 4.13
C SER A 90 5.99 15.17 3.78
N ASP A 91 5.20 15.55 4.79
CA ASP A 91 3.95 16.28 4.53
C ASP A 91 4.23 17.66 3.92
N GLY A 92 5.29 18.34 4.39
CA GLY A 92 5.73 19.62 3.81
C GLY A 92 6.17 19.50 2.35
N GLU A 93 6.96 18.47 2.01
CA GLU A 93 7.40 18.24 0.62
C GLU A 93 6.22 17.81 -0.28
N PHE A 94 5.26 17.06 0.27
CA PHE A 94 4.06 16.69 -0.48
C PHE A 94 3.20 17.90 -0.84
N ASN A 95 2.96 18.80 0.12
CA ASN A 95 2.10 19.97 -0.05
C ASN A 95 2.72 21.09 -0.90
N ALA A 96 4.02 21.02 -1.19
CA ALA A 96 4.73 22.01 -2.00
C ALA A 96 4.72 21.69 -3.51
N ARG A 97 4.10 20.58 -3.92
CA ARG A 97 3.97 20.12 -5.31
C ARG A 97 2.64 20.54 -5.90
#